data_AF-A0A9D1H2Q0-F1
#
_entry.id   AF-A0A9D1H2Q0-F1
#
_cell.length_a   1.000
_cell.length_b   1.000
_cell.length_c   1.000
_cell.angle_alpha   90.00
_cell.angle_beta   90.00
_cell.angle_gamma   90.00
#
_symmetry.space_group_name_H-M   'P 1'
#
loop_
_entity.id
_entity.type
_entity.pdbx_description
1 polymer ?
#
loop_
_entity_poly.entity_id
_entity_poly.type
_entity_poly.pdbx_seq_one_letter_code
_entity_poly.pdbx_strand_id
1 'polypeptide(L)'
;MAAPAGTRATLGLDPGLRTGVKVAVVDATGKVVDTGVIHPHAPRNQWDAAIATLARVCAKHAVELVAIGNGTASRETEKLVAELIRSHPELELTKAVVSEAGASVYSASAYAAQEFPDLDVSLRGAVSIARRLQDPLAELVKIDPKSIGVGQYQHDLSEVALSRSLTAVVEDCVNAVGVDVNTASVPLLTRVSGITETLASSIVQHRDQYGPFRTRTALREVPRLGPKAFEQAAGFLRIPNGEDPLDASAVHPEAYPVVHRIQQAVGTEQLIGNSRVLQGLDARAFVDDTHGLPTVTDILAELDKPGRDPRPAFTTARFTDGVETLSDLRPGMVLEGQVTNVAAFGAFIDIGVHQDGLAHISALSTRFVADPRDVVKPGDVVTVLVLEVDQTRKRISLSLRLDDELPGDSAGAGGTEGRRRGARSGDRNQGGGSRRGDRNQGGGSRRGNGKDRGGGTRTESAPASGAMADALRRAGLG
;
A
#
# COMPACT_ATOMS: atom_id res chain seq x y z
N MET A 1 -4.62 3.05 -2.71
CA MET A 1 -3.66 3.58 -3.70
C MET A 1 -2.58 2.58 -4.12
N ALA A 2 -2.72 1.28 -3.81
CA ALA A 2 -1.82 0.27 -4.37
C ALA A 2 -2.00 0.16 -5.89
N ALA A 3 -0.94 -0.26 -6.59
CA ALA A 3 -0.96 -0.43 -8.04
C ALA A 3 -2.00 -1.48 -8.47
N PRO A 4 -2.88 -1.18 -9.44
CA PRO A 4 -3.76 -2.17 -10.03
C PRO A 4 -2.98 -3.08 -10.98
N ALA A 5 -3.12 -4.40 -10.87
CA ALA A 5 -2.53 -5.34 -11.84
C ALA A 5 -3.23 -5.30 -13.21
N GLY A 6 -4.39 -4.66 -13.28
CA GLY A 6 -5.13 -4.39 -14.50
C GLY A 6 -6.08 -5.50 -14.91
N THR A 7 -6.59 -5.40 -16.13
CA THR A 7 -7.60 -6.29 -16.73
C THR A 7 -6.98 -7.60 -17.20
N ARG A 8 -6.52 -8.42 -16.25
CA ARG A 8 -5.87 -9.71 -16.51
C ARG A 8 -6.63 -10.83 -15.80
N ALA A 9 -6.79 -11.98 -16.44
CA ALA A 9 -7.49 -13.11 -15.83
C ALA A 9 -6.75 -13.56 -14.57
N THR A 10 -7.47 -13.67 -13.46
CA THR A 10 -6.88 -13.83 -12.11
C THR A 10 -7.52 -14.98 -11.35
N LEU A 11 -6.67 -15.86 -10.82
CA LEU A 11 -7.02 -16.88 -9.84
C LEU A 11 -6.89 -16.30 -8.43
N GLY A 12 -7.98 -16.20 -7.68
CA GLY A 12 -8.00 -15.87 -6.26
C GLY A 12 -7.96 -17.12 -5.39
N LEU A 13 -7.03 -17.13 -4.45
CA LEU A 13 -6.87 -18.16 -3.43
C LEU A 13 -7.04 -17.54 -2.06
N ASP A 14 -8.08 -17.97 -1.34
CA ASP A 14 -8.33 -17.64 0.07
C ASP A 14 -7.84 -18.81 0.94
N PRO A 15 -6.64 -18.70 1.56
CA PRO A 15 -5.99 -19.78 2.26
C PRO A 15 -6.81 -20.34 3.43
N GLY A 16 -6.57 -21.62 3.73
CA GLY A 16 -7.20 -22.28 4.86
C GLY A 16 -6.68 -23.69 5.05
N LEU A 17 -6.69 -24.14 6.32
CA LEU A 17 -6.28 -25.49 6.70
C LEU A 17 -7.48 -26.44 6.64
N ARG A 18 -8.21 -26.57 7.76
CA ARG A 18 -9.32 -27.52 7.93
C ARG A 18 -10.44 -27.37 6.90
N THR A 19 -10.78 -26.13 6.54
CA THR A 19 -11.85 -25.82 5.57
C THR A 19 -11.37 -25.89 4.12
N GLY A 20 -10.08 -26.13 3.88
CA GLY A 20 -9.46 -26.01 2.57
C GLY A 20 -9.18 -24.56 2.15
N VAL A 21 -8.50 -24.44 1.01
CA VAL A 21 -8.24 -23.19 0.31
C VAL A 21 -9.40 -22.98 -0.67
N LYS A 22 -10.05 -21.82 -0.59
CA LYS A 22 -11.15 -21.48 -1.48
C LYS A 22 -10.57 -20.86 -2.75
N VAL A 23 -11.13 -21.25 -3.88
CA VAL A 23 -10.63 -20.93 -5.21
C VAL A 23 -11.72 -20.17 -5.96
N ALA A 24 -11.35 -19.05 -6.57
CA ALA A 24 -12.19 -18.33 -7.52
C ALA A 24 -11.35 -17.92 -8.73
N VAL A 25 -11.93 -18.02 -9.92
CA VAL A 25 -11.33 -17.43 -11.13
C VAL A 25 -12.21 -16.28 -11.57
N VAL A 26 -11.57 -15.14 -11.80
CA VAL A 26 -12.18 -14.01 -12.47
C VAL A 26 -11.51 -13.76 -13.82
N ASP A 27 -12.30 -13.44 -14.83
CA ASP A 27 -11.76 -13.03 -16.12
C ASP A 27 -11.18 -11.60 -16.07
N ALA A 28 -10.69 -11.09 -17.20
CA ALA A 28 -10.12 -9.75 -17.32
C ALA A 28 -11.08 -8.62 -16.92
N THR A 29 -12.41 -8.85 -16.94
CA THR A 29 -13.43 -7.89 -16.53
C THR A 29 -13.78 -7.98 -15.04
N GLY A 30 -13.23 -8.97 -14.35
CA GLY A 30 -13.57 -9.28 -12.96
C GLY A 30 -14.80 -10.16 -12.81
N LYS A 31 -15.38 -10.68 -13.90
CA LYS A 31 -16.52 -11.61 -13.81
C LYS A 31 -16.04 -12.97 -13.31
N VAL A 32 -16.78 -13.55 -12.37
CA VAL A 32 -16.49 -14.90 -11.85
C VAL A 32 -16.83 -15.95 -12.91
N VAL A 33 -15.85 -16.79 -13.25
CA VAL A 33 -15.99 -17.83 -14.30
C VAL A 33 -15.78 -19.26 -13.80
N ASP A 34 -15.18 -19.42 -12.62
CA ASP A 34 -15.05 -20.70 -11.94
C ASP A 34 -14.86 -20.50 -10.43
N THR A 35 -15.25 -21.50 -9.65
CA THR A 35 -15.06 -21.52 -8.20
C THR A 35 -14.87 -22.94 -7.70
N GLY A 36 -14.23 -23.10 -6.55
CA GLY A 36 -14.07 -24.41 -5.94
C GLY A 36 -13.37 -24.36 -4.59
N VAL A 37 -13.13 -25.54 -4.04
CA VAL A 37 -12.36 -25.70 -2.80
C VAL A 37 -11.36 -26.84 -3.00
N ILE A 38 -10.10 -26.58 -2.65
CA ILE A 38 -9.04 -27.58 -2.65
C ILE A 38 -8.54 -27.81 -1.22
N HIS A 39 -7.96 -28.97 -0.94
CA HIS A 39 -7.46 -29.29 0.40
C HIS A 39 -5.98 -29.71 0.39
N PRO A 40 -5.08 -28.82 -0.07
CA PRO A 40 -3.64 -29.11 -0.16
C PRO A 40 -3.00 -29.35 1.21
N HIS A 41 -3.52 -28.71 2.25
CA HIS A 41 -2.92 -28.65 3.58
C HIS A 41 -3.54 -29.65 4.57
N ALA A 42 -2.98 -29.71 5.77
CA ALA A 42 -3.55 -30.49 6.86
C ALA A 42 -5.02 -30.06 7.14
N PRO A 43 -5.92 -31.02 7.42
CA PRO A 43 -5.66 -32.43 7.70
C PRO A 43 -5.71 -33.36 6.48
N ARG A 44 -6.11 -32.89 5.29
CA ARG A 44 -6.32 -33.78 4.13
C ARG A 44 -5.05 -34.01 3.31
N ASN A 45 -4.11 -33.06 3.32
CA ASN A 45 -2.80 -33.16 2.67
C ASN A 45 -2.86 -33.57 1.19
N GLN A 46 -3.82 -33.05 0.43
CA GLN A 46 -4.05 -33.40 -0.99
C GLN A 46 -3.25 -32.48 -1.92
N TRP A 47 -1.92 -32.45 -1.75
CA TRP A 47 -1.03 -31.51 -2.44
C TRP A 47 -1.06 -31.66 -3.97
N ASP A 48 -0.75 -32.84 -4.49
CA ASP A 48 -0.66 -33.08 -5.95
C ASP A 48 -2.01 -32.92 -6.65
N ALA A 49 -3.09 -33.37 -6.00
CA ALA A 49 -4.45 -33.21 -6.51
C ALA A 49 -4.87 -31.73 -6.57
N ALA A 50 -4.43 -30.92 -5.61
CA ALA A 50 -4.64 -29.48 -5.64
C ALA A 50 -3.87 -28.83 -6.79
N ILE A 51 -2.59 -29.15 -7.00
CA ILE A 51 -1.80 -28.65 -8.14
C ILE A 51 -2.47 -29.00 -9.46
N ALA A 52 -2.86 -30.26 -9.67
CA ALA A 52 -3.53 -30.69 -10.89
C ALA A 52 -4.86 -29.95 -11.13
N THR A 53 -5.62 -29.69 -10.06
CA THR A 53 -6.86 -28.92 -10.14
C THR A 53 -6.59 -27.47 -10.54
N LEU A 54 -5.60 -26.82 -9.90
CA LEU A 54 -5.24 -25.44 -10.20
C LEU A 54 -4.70 -25.30 -11.63
N ALA A 55 -3.81 -26.19 -12.08
CA ALA A 55 -3.28 -26.19 -13.44
C ALA A 55 -4.40 -26.28 -14.49
N ARG A 56 -5.35 -27.21 -14.29
CA ARG A 56 -6.51 -27.37 -15.18
C ARG A 56 -7.36 -26.11 -15.27
N VAL A 57 -7.63 -25.48 -14.12
CA VAL A 57 -8.46 -24.28 -14.05
C VAL A 57 -7.74 -23.07 -14.64
N CYS A 58 -6.44 -22.92 -14.37
CA CYS A 58 -5.61 -21.87 -14.98
C CYS A 58 -5.57 -21.99 -16.51
N ALA A 59 -5.31 -23.19 -17.03
CA ALA A 59 -5.29 -23.45 -18.48
C ALA A 59 -6.66 -23.19 -19.13
N LYS A 60 -7.75 -23.65 -18.50
CA LYS A 60 -9.12 -23.49 -19.03
C LYS A 60 -9.52 -22.03 -19.22
N HIS A 61 -9.08 -21.15 -18.33
CA HIS A 61 -9.50 -19.74 -18.30
C HIS A 61 -8.40 -18.75 -18.67
N ALA A 62 -7.28 -19.26 -19.20
CA ALA A 62 -6.10 -18.46 -19.55
C ALA A 62 -5.69 -17.50 -18.42
N VAL A 63 -5.61 -18.04 -17.19
CA VAL A 63 -5.21 -17.26 -16.02
C VAL A 63 -3.78 -16.78 -16.21
N GLU A 64 -3.54 -15.52 -15.91
CA GLU A 64 -2.20 -14.91 -15.94
C GLU A 64 -1.69 -14.58 -14.53
N LEU A 65 -2.61 -14.26 -13.61
CA LEU A 65 -2.31 -13.79 -12.27
C LEU A 65 -2.85 -14.76 -11.21
N VAL A 66 -2.09 -14.95 -10.13
CA VAL A 66 -2.54 -15.70 -8.95
C VAL A 66 -2.48 -14.80 -7.71
N ALA A 67 -3.65 -14.40 -7.21
CA ALA A 67 -3.80 -13.61 -5.99
C ALA A 67 -3.93 -14.54 -4.77
N ILE A 68 -3.03 -14.40 -3.80
CA ILE A 68 -3.02 -15.23 -2.58
C ILE A 68 -3.34 -14.34 -1.38
N GLY A 69 -4.42 -14.64 -0.66
CA GLY A 69 -4.74 -13.95 0.60
C GLY A 69 -3.63 -14.10 1.64
N ASN A 70 -3.33 -13.05 2.39
CA ASN A 70 -2.24 -13.04 3.38
C ASN A 70 -2.65 -13.57 4.78
N GLY A 71 -3.73 -14.34 4.88
CA GLY A 71 -4.22 -14.90 6.13
C GLY A 71 -3.61 -16.21 6.59
N THR A 72 -4.46 -17.00 7.25
CA THR A 72 -4.07 -18.29 7.83
C THR A 72 -3.70 -19.28 6.74
N ALA A 73 -2.52 -19.89 6.85
CA ALA A 73 -1.94 -20.80 5.85
C ALA A 73 -1.58 -20.16 4.49
N SER A 74 -1.41 -18.83 4.47
CA SER A 74 -0.95 -18.09 3.29
C SER A 74 0.42 -18.56 2.81
N ARG A 75 1.37 -18.78 3.73
CA ARG A 75 2.73 -19.27 3.42
C ARG A 75 2.71 -20.64 2.75
N GLU A 76 1.91 -21.56 3.26
CA GLU A 76 1.76 -22.91 2.71
C GLU A 76 1.09 -22.86 1.34
N THR A 77 0.11 -21.98 1.16
CA THR A 77 -0.57 -21.77 -0.12
C THR A 77 0.36 -21.11 -1.14
N GLU A 78 1.24 -20.22 -0.71
CA GLU A 78 2.25 -19.62 -1.56
C GLU A 78 3.27 -20.64 -2.06
N LYS A 79 3.68 -21.58 -1.20
CA LYS A 79 4.53 -22.72 -1.60
C LYS A 79 3.82 -23.61 -2.63
N LEU A 80 2.53 -23.86 -2.47
CA LEU A 80 1.72 -24.60 -3.44
C LEU A 80 1.71 -23.91 -4.82
N VAL A 81 1.52 -22.60 -4.84
CA VAL A 81 1.52 -21.82 -6.09
C VAL A 81 2.90 -21.76 -6.72
N ALA A 82 3.97 -21.66 -5.93
CA ALA A 82 5.34 -21.73 -6.45
C ALA A 82 5.62 -23.09 -7.11
N GLU A 83 5.17 -24.20 -6.51
CA GLU A 83 5.27 -25.54 -7.10
C GLU A 83 4.45 -25.66 -8.39
N LEU A 84 3.24 -25.09 -8.42
CA LEU A 84 2.39 -25.03 -9.61
C LEU A 84 3.12 -24.30 -10.76
N ILE A 85 3.71 -23.13 -10.50
CA ILE A 85 4.45 -22.34 -11.49
C ILE A 85 5.66 -23.14 -12.01
N ARG A 86 6.41 -23.79 -11.11
CA ARG A 86 7.59 -24.58 -11.47
C ARG A 86 7.24 -25.83 -12.29
N SER A 87 6.12 -26.47 -11.96
CA SER A 87 5.66 -27.70 -12.62
C SER A 87 4.96 -27.44 -13.95
N HIS A 88 4.43 -26.23 -14.14
CA HIS A 88 3.68 -25.82 -15.33
C HIS A 88 4.15 -24.47 -15.89
N PRO A 89 5.43 -24.37 -16.34
CA PRO A 89 5.98 -23.13 -16.86
C PRO A 89 5.24 -22.61 -18.10
N GLU A 90 4.55 -23.48 -18.84
CA GLU A 90 3.72 -23.14 -20.01
C GLU A 90 2.53 -22.23 -19.69
N LEU A 91 2.14 -22.10 -18.42
CA LEU A 91 1.02 -21.24 -17.99
C LEU A 91 1.44 -19.80 -17.76
N GLU A 92 2.75 -19.50 -17.68
CA GLU A 92 3.32 -18.15 -17.49
C GLU A 92 2.69 -17.36 -16.31
N LEU A 93 2.29 -18.08 -15.26
CA LEU A 93 1.58 -17.51 -14.12
C LEU A 93 2.47 -16.57 -13.30
N THR A 94 1.92 -15.43 -12.92
CA THR A 94 2.55 -14.51 -11.97
C THR A 94 1.78 -14.50 -10.66
N LYS A 95 2.41 -14.88 -9.55
CA LYS A 95 1.80 -14.83 -8.21
C LYS A 95 1.98 -13.47 -7.54
N ALA A 96 1.02 -13.07 -6.74
CA ALA A 96 1.10 -11.92 -5.84
C ALA A 96 0.33 -12.20 -4.54
N VAL A 97 0.90 -11.77 -3.41
CA VAL A 97 0.21 -11.81 -2.12
C VAL A 97 -0.62 -10.54 -1.97
N VAL A 98 -1.87 -10.69 -1.55
CA VAL A 98 -2.83 -9.59 -1.35
C VAL A 98 -3.39 -9.61 0.05
N SER A 99 -3.71 -8.43 0.58
CA SER A 99 -4.38 -8.31 1.86
C SER A 99 -5.78 -8.93 1.79
N GLU A 100 -6.10 -9.84 2.70
CA GLU A 100 -7.46 -10.38 2.88
C GLU A 100 -8.29 -9.53 3.85
N ALA A 101 -7.73 -8.40 4.33
CA ALA A 101 -8.37 -7.62 5.37
C ALA A 101 -9.75 -7.10 4.92
N GLY A 102 -10.78 -7.35 5.72
CA GLY A 102 -12.18 -7.08 5.38
C GLY A 102 -12.81 -8.04 4.36
N ALA A 103 -12.11 -9.03 3.81
CA ALA A 103 -12.69 -9.98 2.83
C ALA A 103 -13.81 -10.83 3.45
N SER A 104 -13.67 -11.24 4.72
CA SER A 104 -14.73 -11.94 5.45
C SER A 104 -15.94 -11.04 5.75
N VAL A 105 -15.71 -9.74 5.96
CA VAL A 105 -16.79 -8.76 6.15
C VAL A 105 -17.53 -8.54 4.85
N TYR A 106 -16.80 -8.40 3.74
CA TYR A 106 -17.37 -8.37 2.40
C TYR A 106 -18.22 -9.61 2.14
N SER A 107 -17.68 -10.82 2.32
CA SER A 107 -18.38 -12.05 1.96
C SER A 107 -19.72 -12.25 2.68
N ALA A 108 -19.81 -11.77 3.92
CA ALA A 108 -21.01 -11.81 4.75
C ALA A 108 -21.94 -10.60 4.56
N SER A 109 -21.55 -9.61 3.74
CA SER A 109 -22.33 -8.39 3.55
C SER A 109 -23.57 -8.61 2.68
N ALA A 110 -24.58 -7.75 2.87
CA ALA A 110 -25.76 -7.72 2.00
C ALA A 110 -25.39 -7.42 0.54
N TYR A 111 -24.38 -6.58 0.32
CA TYR A 111 -23.92 -6.25 -1.03
C TYR A 111 -23.34 -7.48 -1.75
N ALA A 112 -22.45 -8.24 -1.10
CA ALA A 112 -21.91 -9.46 -1.70
C ALA A 112 -22.98 -10.55 -1.91
N ALA A 113 -24.00 -10.60 -1.06
CA ALA A 113 -25.14 -11.49 -1.26
C ALA A 113 -25.99 -11.12 -2.48
N GLN A 114 -26.10 -9.82 -2.80
CA GLN A 114 -26.77 -9.36 -4.03
C GLN A 114 -25.91 -9.60 -5.27
N GLU A 115 -24.60 -9.38 -5.16
CA GLU A 115 -23.65 -9.59 -6.25
C GLU A 115 -23.52 -11.07 -6.61
N PHE A 116 -23.58 -11.95 -5.60
CA PHE A 116 -23.41 -13.39 -5.74
C PHE A 116 -24.46 -14.21 -4.96
N PRO A 117 -25.73 -14.21 -5.41
CA PRO A 117 -26.81 -14.90 -4.70
C PRO A 117 -26.58 -16.41 -4.56
N ASP A 118 -26.01 -17.02 -5.60
CA ASP A 118 -25.85 -18.48 -5.70
C ASP A 118 -24.50 -18.99 -5.17
N LEU A 119 -23.57 -18.10 -4.80
CA LEU A 119 -22.27 -18.50 -4.24
C LEU A 119 -22.36 -18.61 -2.72
N ASP A 120 -21.76 -19.68 -2.19
CA ASP A 120 -21.53 -19.83 -0.75
C ASP A 120 -20.66 -18.69 -0.20
N VAL A 121 -20.95 -18.29 1.04
CA VAL A 121 -20.26 -17.19 1.72
C VAL A 121 -18.74 -17.40 1.73
N SER A 122 -18.25 -18.62 1.90
CA SER A 122 -16.82 -18.91 1.95
C SER A 122 -16.09 -18.67 0.62
N LEU A 123 -16.79 -18.78 -0.52
CA LEU A 123 -16.22 -18.58 -1.85
C LEU A 123 -16.15 -17.10 -2.25
N ARG A 124 -17.04 -16.27 -1.71
CA ARG A 124 -17.07 -14.82 -1.99
C ARG A 124 -15.78 -14.12 -1.53
N GLY A 125 -15.14 -14.63 -0.47
CA GLY A 125 -13.83 -14.14 -0.02
C GLY A 125 -12.74 -14.30 -1.08
N ALA A 126 -12.66 -15.48 -1.72
CA ALA A 126 -11.72 -15.75 -2.80
C ALA A 126 -11.95 -14.87 -4.04
N VAL A 127 -13.22 -14.57 -4.34
CA VAL A 127 -13.58 -13.61 -5.41
C VAL A 127 -13.03 -12.21 -5.10
N SER A 128 -13.21 -11.74 -3.85
CA SER A 128 -12.68 -10.43 -3.44
C SER A 128 -11.15 -10.38 -3.52
N ILE A 129 -10.47 -11.45 -3.10
CA ILE A 129 -9.01 -11.58 -3.21
C ILE A 129 -8.54 -11.46 -4.66
N ALA A 130 -9.20 -12.14 -5.61
CA ALA A 130 -8.86 -12.06 -7.03
C ALA A 130 -9.01 -10.63 -7.58
N ARG A 131 -10.15 -10.00 -7.31
CA ARG A 131 -10.47 -8.65 -7.81
C ARG A 131 -9.63 -7.56 -7.19
N ARG A 132 -9.21 -7.72 -5.93
CA ARG A 132 -8.27 -6.80 -5.27
C ARG A 132 -6.94 -6.73 -5.98
N LEU A 133 -6.47 -7.83 -6.58
CA LEU A 133 -5.24 -7.78 -7.37
C LEU A 133 -5.44 -7.00 -8.67
N GLN A 134 -6.57 -7.21 -9.35
CA GLN A 134 -6.92 -6.48 -10.58
C GLN A 134 -7.02 -4.98 -10.33
N ASP A 135 -7.84 -4.57 -9.35
CA ASP A 135 -7.93 -3.18 -8.88
C ASP A 135 -8.25 -3.13 -7.37
N PRO A 136 -7.27 -2.81 -6.51
CA PRO A 136 -7.47 -2.71 -5.08
C PRO A 136 -8.52 -1.65 -4.68
N LEU A 137 -8.57 -0.52 -5.39
CA LEU A 137 -9.47 0.57 -5.05
C LEU A 137 -10.92 0.17 -5.34
N ALA A 138 -11.19 -0.36 -6.53
CA ALA A 138 -12.54 -0.73 -6.96
C ALA A 138 -13.16 -1.85 -6.11
N GLU A 139 -12.33 -2.70 -5.52
CA GLU A 139 -12.80 -3.81 -4.67
C GLU A 139 -12.90 -3.40 -3.18
N LEU A 140 -11.94 -2.64 -2.64
CA LEU A 140 -11.96 -2.24 -1.22
C LEU A 140 -13.09 -1.25 -0.88
N VAL A 141 -13.53 -0.42 -1.83
CA VAL A 141 -14.66 0.52 -1.62
C VAL A 141 -16.00 -0.18 -1.35
N LYS A 142 -16.11 -1.48 -1.67
CA LYS A 142 -17.30 -2.30 -1.38
C LYS A 142 -17.43 -2.67 0.10
N ILE A 143 -16.41 -2.39 0.89
CA ILE A 143 -16.33 -2.71 2.32
C ILE A 143 -16.50 -1.42 3.12
N ASP A 144 -17.18 -1.50 4.26
CA ASP A 144 -17.18 -0.40 5.22
C ASP A 144 -15.72 -0.07 5.59
N PRO A 145 -15.22 1.16 5.36
CA PRO A 145 -13.82 1.51 5.58
C PRO A 145 -13.30 1.13 6.98
N LYS A 146 -14.14 1.22 8.02
CA LYS A 146 -13.74 0.85 9.39
C LYS A 146 -13.48 -0.65 9.57
N SER A 147 -14.03 -1.46 8.66
CA SER A 147 -13.94 -2.93 8.67
C SER A 147 -12.77 -3.47 7.85
N ILE A 148 -12.04 -2.61 7.13
CA ILE A 148 -10.86 -3.02 6.36
C ILE A 148 -9.70 -3.46 7.28
N GLY A 149 -9.70 -3.10 8.57
CA GLY A 149 -8.70 -3.63 9.50
C GLY A 149 -7.34 -2.95 9.34
N VAL A 150 -7.27 -1.64 9.57
CA VAL A 150 -6.09 -0.82 9.26
C VAL A 150 -5.13 -0.61 10.44
N GLY A 151 -5.47 -1.12 11.63
CA GLY A 151 -4.64 -0.98 12.81
C GLY A 151 -4.99 -1.96 13.93
N GLN A 152 -3.99 -2.29 14.76
CA GLN A 152 -4.09 -3.30 15.81
C GLN A 152 -5.18 -3.01 16.85
N TYR A 153 -5.29 -1.75 17.29
CA TYR A 153 -6.22 -1.31 18.33
C TYR A 153 -7.34 -0.43 17.75
N GLN A 154 -7.71 -0.63 16.48
CA GLN A 154 -8.73 0.20 15.82
C GLN A 154 -10.09 0.16 16.54
N HIS A 155 -10.38 -0.93 17.25
CA HIS A 155 -11.61 -1.13 18.02
C HIS A 155 -11.64 -0.37 19.35
N ASP A 156 -10.48 0.10 19.83
CA ASP A 156 -10.37 0.91 21.05
C ASP A 156 -10.59 2.41 20.78
N LEU A 157 -10.72 2.79 19.51
CA LEU A 157 -10.97 4.16 19.07
C LEU A 157 -12.47 4.46 19.01
N SER A 158 -12.82 5.74 19.05
CA SER A 158 -14.19 6.18 18.77
C SER A 158 -14.61 5.78 17.36
N GLU A 159 -15.66 4.95 17.25
CA GLU A 159 -16.17 4.44 15.98
C GLU A 159 -16.60 5.57 15.03
N VAL A 160 -17.24 6.62 15.56
CA VAL A 160 -17.69 7.77 14.77
C VAL A 160 -16.51 8.54 14.18
N ALA A 161 -15.48 8.82 15.00
CA ALA A 161 -14.30 9.53 14.55
C ALA A 161 -13.51 8.72 13.51
N LEU A 162 -13.36 7.42 13.75
CA LEU A 162 -12.67 6.50 12.83
C LEU A 162 -13.41 6.38 11.50
N SER A 163 -14.72 6.14 11.53
CA SER A 163 -15.55 6.02 10.33
C SER A 163 -15.50 7.30 9.49
N ARG A 164 -15.62 8.49 10.11
CA ARG A 164 -15.50 9.76 9.40
C ARG A 164 -14.12 9.94 8.75
N SER A 165 -13.06 9.66 9.50
CA SER A 165 -11.69 9.81 8.99
C SER A 165 -11.40 8.86 7.83
N LEU A 166 -11.79 7.60 7.93
CA LEU A 166 -11.54 6.61 6.89
C LEU A 166 -12.41 6.87 5.65
N THR A 167 -13.64 7.34 5.85
CA THR A 167 -14.52 7.74 4.73
C THR A 167 -13.90 8.89 3.93
N ALA A 168 -13.38 9.92 4.61
CA ALA A 168 -12.69 11.03 3.94
C ALA A 168 -11.47 10.54 3.12
N VAL A 169 -10.65 9.65 3.69
CA VAL A 169 -9.50 9.08 2.96
C VAL A 169 -9.95 8.29 1.72
N VAL A 170 -11.06 7.55 1.81
CA VAL A 170 -11.60 6.81 0.67
C VAL A 170 -12.13 7.75 -0.41
N GLU A 171 -12.83 8.81 -0.03
CA GLU A 171 -13.29 9.86 -0.96
C GLU A 171 -12.08 10.52 -1.65
N ASP A 172 -11.07 10.93 -0.90
CA ASP A 172 -9.84 11.52 -1.47
C ASP A 172 -9.17 10.58 -2.47
N CYS A 173 -9.05 9.29 -2.13
CA CYS A 173 -8.45 8.29 -3.02
C CYS A 173 -9.26 8.08 -4.30
N VAL A 174 -10.59 7.97 -4.20
CA VAL A 174 -11.46 7.72 -5.36
C VAL A 174 -11.48 8.93 -6.28
N ASN A 175 -11.61 10.14 -5.74
CA ASN A 175 -11.66 11.35 -6.54
C ASN A 175 -10.28 11.69 -7.15
N ALA A 176 -9.17 11.40 -6.46
CA ALA A 176 -7.84 11.52 -7.05
C ALA A 176 -7.61 10.55 -8.21
N VAL A 177 -8.07 9.30 -8.08
CA VAL A 177 -7.94 8.30 -9.15
C VAL A 177 -8.92 8.55 -10.28
N GLY A 178 -10.11 9.10 -10.00
CA GLY A 178 -11.24 9.23 -10.93
C GLY A 178 -11.88 7.90 -11.29
N VAL A 179 -13.08 7.95 -11.87
CA VAL A 179 -13.96 6.79 -12.02
C VAL A 179 -14.52 6.73 -13.43
N ASP A 180 -14.34 5.61 -14.14
CA ASP A 180 -15.05 5.37 -15.39
C ASP A 180 -16.54 5.11 -15.11
N VAL A 181 -17.38 6.04 -15.52
CA VAL A 181 -18.81 6.01 -15.22
C VAL A 181 -19.54 4.86 -15.90
N ASN A 182 -18.95 4.26 -16.95
CA ASN A 182 -19.57 3.17 -17.70
C ASN A 182 -19.25 1.78 -17.12
N THR A 183 -18.21 1.67 -16.31
CA THR A 183 -17.80 0.38 -15.70
C THR A 183 -17.92 0.38 -14.17
N ALA A 184 -17.96 1.54 -13.53
CA ALA A 184 -18.00 1.64 -12.08
C ALA A 184 -19.25 1.06 -11.43
N SER A 185 -19.05 0.40 -10.29
CA SER A 185 -20.08 -0.15 -9.42
C SER A 185 -20.75 0.94 -8.57
N VAL A 186 -21.93 0.62 -8.02
CA VAL A 186 -22.65 1.53 -7.10
C VAL A 186 -21.76 1.94 -5.90
N PRO A 187 -21.05 1.02 -5.20
CA PRO A 187 -20.18 1.42 -4.08
C PRO A 187 -19.05 2.36 -4.50
N LEU A 188 -18.47 2.19 -5.68
CA LEU A 188 -17.41 3.07 -6.18
C LEU A 188 -17.95 4.46 -6.51
N LEU A 189 -19.08 4.54 -7.24
CA LEU A 189 -19.74 5.79 -7.58
C LEU A 189 -20.19 6.57 -6.35
N THR A 190 -20.60 5.90 -5.28
CA THR A 190 -21.00 6.53 -4.01
C THR A 190 -19.84 7.27 -3.31
N ARG A 191 -18.59 7.02 -3.71
CA ARG A 191 -17.40 7.71 -3.18
C ARG A 191 -16.98 8.89 -4.05
N VAL A 192 -17.66 9.14 -5.17
CA VAL A 192 -17.42 10.31 -6.01
C VAL A 192 -18.07 11.54 -5.39
N SER A 193 -17.36 12.67 -5.41
CA SER A 193 -17.87 13.94 -4.88
C SER A 193 -19.24 14.28 -5.46
N GLY A 194 -20.19 14.64 -4.59
CA GLY A 194 -21.56 15.00 -4.99
C GLY A 194 -22.47 13.82 -5.36
N ILE A 195 -22.00 12.57 -5.33
CA ILE A 195 -22.81 11.39 -5.65
C ILE A 195 -23.23 10.65 -4.38
N THR A 196 -24.54 10.56 -4.16
CA THR A 196 -25.13 9.74 -3.09
C THR A 196 -25.40 8.31 -3.58
N GLU A 197 -25.65 7.37 -2.66
CA GLU A 197 -26.01 5.99 -3.02
C GLU A 197 -27.22 5.91 -3.97
N THR A 198 -28.22 6.76 -3.75
CA THR A 198 -29.40 6.88 -4.64
C THR A 198 -29.01 7.36 -6.03
N LEU A 199 -28.10 8.33 -6.14
CA LEU A 199 -27.61 8.83 -7.44
C LEU A 199 -26.74 7.78 -8.14
N ALA A 200 -25.83 7.13 -7.42
CA ALA A 200 -25.01 6.04 -7.94
C ALA A 200 -25.88 4.92 -8.54
N SER A 201 -26.93 4.51 -7.83
CA SER A 201 -27.90 3.53 -8.32
C SER A 201 -28.64 4.02 -9.57
N SER A 202 -29.05 5.30 -9.61
CA SER A 202 -29.67 5.90 -10.80
C SER A 202 -28.73 5.97 -12.00
N ILE A 203 -27.44 6.23 -11.80
CA ILE A 203 -26.44 6.25 -12.88
C ILE A 203 -26.27 4.84 -13.48
N VAL A 204 -26.15 3.82 -12.63
CA VAL A 204 -26.05 2.42 -13.07
C VAL A 204 -27.32 2.01 -13.83
N GLN A 205 -28.50 2.24 -13.23
CA GLN A 205 -29.78 1.91 -13.86
C GLN A 205 -29.96 2.62 -15.21
N HIS A 206 -29.57 3.88 -15.32
CA HIS A 206 -29.63 4.63 -16.57
C HIS A 206 -28.75 3.98 -17.64
N ARG A 207 -27.50 3.61 -17.31
CA ARG A 207 -26.61 2.96 -18.29
C ARG A 207 -27.10 1.57 -18.69
N ASP A 208 -27.70 0.83 -17.76
CA ASP A 208 -28.24 -0.50 -18.04
C ASP A 208 -29.45 -0.43 -18.99
N GLN A 209 -30.25 0.63 -18.86
CA GLN A 209 -31.46 0.83 -19.68
C GLN A 209 -31.18 1.46 -21.05
N TYR A 210 -30.31 2.47 -21.09
CA TYR A 210 -30.08 3.29 -22.29
C TYR A 210 -28.73 3.03 -22.98
N GLY A 211 -27.89 2.16 -22.38
CA GLY A 211 -26.54 1.91 -22.84
C GLY A 211 -25.49 2.86 -22.23
N PRO A 212 -24.21 2.70 -22.61
CA PRO A 212 -23.12 3.48 -22.03
C PRO A 212 -23.23 4.97 -22.39
N PHE A 213 -22.83 5.83 -21.44
CA PHE A 213 -22.70 7.26 -21.65
C PHE A 213 -21.61 7.55 -22.68
N ARG A 214 -21.91 8.42 -23.65
CA ARG A 214 -20.98 8.86 -24.69
C ARG A 214 -20.30 10.20 -24.40
N THR A 215 -20.95 11.04 -23.58
CA THR A 215 -20.40 12.31 -23.12
C THR A 215 -20.80 12.59 -21.68
N ARG A 216 -20.04 13.44 -20.97
CA ARG A 216 -20.39 13.88 -19.62
C ARG A 216 -21.70 14.63 -19.59
N THR A 217 -22.00 15.41 -20.63
CA THR A 217 -23.26 16.17 -20.73
C THR A 217 -24.49 15.26 -20.65
N ALA A 218 -24.41 14.03 -21.18
CA ALA A 218 -25.48 13.04 -21.08
C ALA A 218 -25.81 12.62 -19.64
N LEU A 219 -24.89 12.79 -18.68
CA LEU A 219 -25.18 12.52 -17.26
C LEU A 219 -26.30 13.40 -16.72
N ARG A 220 -26.55 14.58 -17.31
CA ARG A 220 -27.65 15.46 -16.92
C ARG A 220 -29.04 14.85 -17.17
N GLU A 221 -29.12 13.81 -17.99
CA GLU A 221 -30.35 13.06 -18.25
C GLU A 221 -30.66 12.04 -17.13
N VAL A 222 -29.69 11.75 -16.26
CA VAL A 222 -29.86 10.82 -15.15
C VAL A 222 -30.89 11.39 -14.15
N PRO A 223 -31.94 10.63 -13.80
CA PRO A 223 -32.93 11.06 -12.83
C PRO A 223 -32.30 11.50 -11.51
N ARG A 224 -32.70 12.69 -11.04
CA ARG A 224 -32.25 13.33 -9.79
C ARG A 224 -30.82 13.88 -9.80
N LEU A 225 -30.06 13.74 -10.89
CA LEU A 225 -28.76 14.40 -11.01
C LEU A 225 -28.95 15.90 -11.35
N GLY A 226 -29.08 16.73 -10.32
CA GLY A 226 -29.25 18.17 -10.48
C GLY A 226 -27.96 18.89 -10.90
N PRO A 227 -28.05 20.17 -11.33
CA PRO A 227 -26.89 20.95 -11.80
C PRO A 227 -25.74 21.02 -10.80
N LYS A 228 -26.04 21.15 -9.49
CA LYS A 228 -25.01 21.22 -8.45
C LYS A 228 -24.31 19.87 -8.23
N ALA A 229 -25.06 18.76 -8.27
CA ALA A 229 -24.46 17.43 -8.17
C ALA A 229 -23.58 17.13 -9.39
N PHE A 230 -24.03 17.53 -10.59
CA PHE A 230 -23.23 17.44 -11.80
C PHE A 230 -21.93 18.25 -11.70
N GLU A 231 -21.99 19.52 -11.28
CA GLU A 231 -20.82 20.38 -11.06
C GLU A 231 -19.83 19.79 -10.05
N GLN A 232 -20.31 19.12 -8.99
CA GLN A 232 -19.41 18.49 -8.01
C GLN A 232 -18.77 17.19 -8.50
N ALA A 233 -19.46 16.45 -9.38
CA ALA A 233 -19.05 15.10 -9.78
C ALA A 233 -18.34 15.03 -11.13
N ALA A 234 -18.67 15.92 -12.08
CA ALA A 234 -18.34 15.73 -13.49
C ALA A 234 -16.84 15.60 -13.77
N GLY A 235 -15.99 16.31 -13.02
CA GLY A 235 -14.53 16.25 -13.19
C GLY A 235 -13.91 14.92 -12.77
N PHE A 236 -14.61 14.16 -11.92
CA PHE A 236 -14.14 12.87 -11.40
C PHE A 236 -14.73 11.68 -12.16
N LEU A 237 -15.83 11.88 -12.88
CA LEU A 237 -16.46 10.87 -13.75
C LEU A 237 -15.83 10.93 -15.14
N ARG A 238 -15.29 9.82 -15.63
CA ARG A 238 -14.60 9.73 -16.93
C ARG A 238 -15.35 8.85 -17.91
N ILE A 239 -15.15 9.13 -19.18
CA ILE A 239 -15.66 8.36 -20.32
C ILE A 239 -14.49 8.16 -21.31
N PRO A 240 -13.62 7.15 -21.09
CA PRO A 240 -12.39 6.98 -21.88
C PRO A 240 -12.60 6.83 -23.39
N ASN A 241 -13.71 6.21 -23.80
CA ASN A 241 -14.06 5.96 -25.20
C ASN A 241 -15.30 6.76 -25.63
N GLY A 242 -15.41 8.00 -25.13
CA GLY A 242 -16.51 8.93 -25.41
C GLY A 242 -16.37 9.63 -26.76
N GLU A 243 -17.36 10.46 -27.09
CA GLU A 243 -17.36 11.32 -28.28
C GLU A 243 -16.47 12.56 -28.09
N ASP A 244 -16.41 13.10 -26.86
CA ASP A 244 -15.54 14.21 -26.50
C ASP A 244 -14.26 13.68 -25.82
N PRO A 245 -13.06 13.87 -26.42
CA PRO A 245 -11.80 13.44 -25.82
C PRO A 245 -11.52 14.02 -24.43
N LEU A 246 -12.09 15.18 -24.09
CA LEU A 246 -11.91 15.82 -22.78
C LEU A 246 -12.61 15.05 -21.65
N ASP A 247 -13.64 14.26 -21.99
CA ASP A 247 -14.36 13.44 -21.01
C ASP A 247 -13.53 12.26 -20.47
N ALA A 248 -12.41 11.93 -21.12
CA ALA A 248 -11.43 10.97 -20.61
C ALA A 248 -10.45 11.59 -19.59
N SER A 249 -10.46 12.92 -19.44
CA SER A 249 -9.51 13.69 -18.64
C SER A 249 -10.10 14.17 -17.31
N ALA A 250 -9.30 14.76 -16.42
CA ALA A 250 -9.75 15.46 -15.22
C ALA A 250 -10.20 16.91 -15.50
N VAL A 251 -10.12 17.41 -16.74
CA VAL A 251 -10.61 18.76 -17.08
C VAL A 251 -12.10 18.82 -16.82
N HIS A 252 -12.53 19.77 -15.97
CA HIS A 252 -13.94 19.93 -15.63
C HIS A 252 -14.72 20.57 -16.81
N PRO A 253 -15.98 20.16 -17.08
CA PRO A 253 -16.79 20.74 -18.17
C PRO A 253 -16.97 22.26 -18.13
N GLU A 254 -16.86 22.91 -16.96
CA GLU A 254 -16.91 24.37 -16.87
C GLU A 254 -15.72 25.06 -17.57
N ALA A 255 -14.60 24.35 -17.69
CA ALA A 255 -13.36 24.84 -18.28
C ALA A 255 -13.18 24.43 -19.76
N TYR A 256 -14.15 23.72 -20.37
CA TYR A 256 -14.09 23.36 -21.79
C TYR A 256 -13.94 24.59 -22.70
N PRO A 257 -14.58 25.75 -22.43
CA PRO A 257 -14.33 26.97 -23.20
C PRO A 257 -12.86 27.42 -23.18
N VAL A 258 -12.11 27.20 -22.10
CA VAL A 258 -10.67 27.49 -22.02
C VAL A 258 -9.91 26.58 -22.96
N VAL A 259 -10.22 25.27 -22.94
CA VAL A 259 -9.60 24.30 -23.85
C VAL A 259 -9.87 24.64 -25.31
N HIS A 260 -11.09 25.06 -25.65
CA HIS A 260 -11.41 25.49 -27.01
C HIS A 260 -10.62 26.73 -27.46
N ARG A 261 -10.35 27.69 -26.56
CA ARG A 261 -9.44 28.82 -26.85
C ARG A 261 -8.00 28.35 -27.09
N ILE A 262 -7.54 27.38 -26.32
CA ILE A 262 -6.22 26.76 -26.53
C ILE A 262 -6.18 26.04 -27.90
N GLN A 263 -7.21 25.26 -28.22
CA GLN A 263 -7.35 24.57 -29.52
C GLN A 263 -7.31 25.55 -30.70
N GLN A 264 -7.94 26.72 -30.58
CA GLN A 264 -7.89 27.76 -31.62
C GLN A 264 -6.49 28.36 -31.81
N ALA A 265 -5.67 28.39 -30.75
CA ALA A 265 -4.31 28.94 -30.81
C ALA A 265 -3.29 27.97 -31.43
N VAL A 266 -3.44 26.64 -31.22
CA VAL A 266 -2.45 25.64 -31.64
C VAL A 266 -2.92 24.62 -32.68
N GLY A 267 -4.23 24.51 -32.90
CA GLY A 267 -4.86 23.49 -33.76
C GLY A 267 -5.24 22.21 -33.01
N THR A 268 -6.41 21.67 -33.32
CA THR A 268 -7.05 20.55 -32.60
C THR A 268 -6.26 19.25 -32.63
N GLU A 269 -5.66 18.91 -33.78
CA GLU A 269 -4.95 17.62 -33.96
C GLU A 269 -3.65 17.53 -33.17
N GLN A 270 -3.16 18.65 -32.63
CA GLN A 270 -1.88 18.74 -31.96
C GLN A 270 -2.00 18.97 -30.45
N LEU A 271 -3.20 18.92 -29.86
CA LEU A 271 -3.37 19.36 -28.47
C LEU A 271 -3.15 18.23 -27.45
N ILE A 272 -3.83 17.10 -27.61
CA ILE A 272 -3.82 16.04 -26.60
C ILE A 272 -2.58 15.16 -26.76
N GLY A 273 -1.80 14.99 -25.69
CA GLY A 273 -0.60 14.15 -25.68
C GLY A 273 0.63 14.78 -26.33
N ASN A 274 0.56 16.04 -26.79
CA ASN A 274 1.67 16.71 -27.46
C ASN A 274 2.46 17.61 -26.52
N SER A 275 3.35 16.99 -25.75
CA SER A 275 4.16 17.68 -24.74
C SER A 275 4.94 18.87 -25.30
N ARG A 276 5.41 18.79 -26.56
CA ARG A 276 6.21 19.85 -27.18
C ARG A 276 5.40 21.12 -27.40
N VAL A 277 4.16 20.99 -27.87
CA VAL A 277 3.27 22.14 -28.09
C VAL A 277 2.81 22.70 -26.76
N LEU A 278 2.37 21.84 -25.83
CA LEU A 278 1.82 22.25 -24.54
C LEU A 278 2.85 22.96 -23.64
N GLN A 279 4.10 22.47 -23.60
CA GLN A 279 5.18 23.11 -22.83
C GLN A 279 5.61 24.47 -23.40
N GLY A 280 5.34 24.72 -24.69
CA GLY A 280 5.64 25.99 -25.35
C GLY A 280 4.60 27.08 -25.13
N LEU A 281 3.44 26.75 -24.54
CA LEU A 281 2.36 27.69 -24.29
C LEU A 281 2.58 28.50 -23.00
N ASP A 282 2.30 29.80 -23.07
CA ASP A 282 2.18 30.62 -21.86
C ASP A 282 0.77 30.46 -21.29
N ALA A 283 0.65 29.79 -20.15
CA ALA A 283 -0.62 29.60 -19.44
C ALA A 283 -1.32 30.94 -19.13
N ARG A 284 -0.58 32.04 -18.94
CA ARG A 284 -1.18 33.36 -18.65
C ARG A 284 -2.02 33.89 -19.81
N ALA A 285 -1.75 33.47 -21.04
CA ALA A 285 -2.51 33.88 -22.22
C ALA A 285 -3.95 33.34 -22.24
N PHE A 286 -4.23 32.29 -21.45
CA PHE A 286 -5.55 31.65 -21.43
C PHE A 286 -6.34 31.88 -20.14
N VAL A 287 -5.80 32.66 -19.19
CA VAL A 287 -6.51 33.08 -17.98
C VAL A 287 -7.71 33.96 -18.34
N ASP A 288 -8.82 33.80 -17.62
CA ASP A 288 -9.99 34.68 -17.69
C ASP A 288 -10.51 35.04 -16.29
N ASP A 289 -11.62 35.77 -16.22
CA ASP A 289 -12.20 36.26 -14.95
C ASP A 289 -12.64 35.12 -14.01
N THR A 290 -12.88 33.91 -14.56
CA THR A 290 -13.37 32.74 -13.82
C THR A 290 -12.26 31.72 -13.57
N HIS A 291 -11.36 31.53 -14.53
CA HIS A 291 -10.30 30.52 -14.51
C HIS A 291 -8.94 31.18 -14.35
N GLY A 292 -8.40 31.12 -13.13
CA GLY A 292 -7.08 31.65 -12.80
C GLY A 292 -5.92 30.81 -13.34
N LEU A 293 -4.70 31.30 -13.11
CA LEU A 293 -3.47 30.62 -13.53
C LEU A 293 -3.34 29.16 -13.05
N PRO A 294 -3.68 28.79 -11.80
CA PRO A 294 -3.61 27.39 -11.36
C PRO A 294 -4.46 26.48 -12.23
N THR A 295 -5.72 26.84 -12.47
CA THR A 295 -6.66 26.08 -13.30
C THR A 295 -6.14 25.87 -14.72
N VAL A 296 -5.63 26.93 -15.36
CA VAL A 296 -5.07 26.81 -16.72
C VAL A 296 -3.82 25.92 -16.73
N THR A 297 -2.97 26.03 -15.71
CA THR A 297 -1.76 25.18 -15.59
C THR A 297 -2.15 23.71 -15.46
N ASP A 298 -3.16 23.41 -14.64
CA ASP A 298 -3.67 22.05 -14.47
C ASP A 298 -4.30 21.52 -15.77
N ILE A 299 -5.06 22.35 -16.50
CA ILE A 299 -5.60 21.99 -17.81
C ILE A 299 -4.48 21.61 -18.78
N LEU A 300 -3.39 22.39 -18.86
CA LEU A 300 -2.27 22.08 -19.75
C LEU A 300 -1.56 20.78 -19.35
N ALA A 301 -1.38 20.54 -18.05
CA ALA A 301 -0.81 19.29 -17.55
C ALA A 301 -1.71 18.08 -17.86
N GLU A 302 -3.03 18.27 -17.76
CA GLU A 302 -4.03 17.24 -18.04
C GLU A 302 -4.14 16.95 -19.53
N LEU A 303 -4.03 17.95 -20.40
CA LEU A 303 -3.98 17.77 -21.86
C LEU A 303 -2.70 17.03 -22.30
N ASP A 304 -1.60 17.15 -21.56
CA ASP A 304 -0.36 16.41 -21.84
C ASP A 304 -0.54 14.92 -21.55
N LYS A 305 -1.21 14.57 -20.45
CA LYS A 305 -1.45 13.18 -20.03
C LYS A 305 -2.87 13.01 -19.47
N PRO A 306 -3.89 12.89 -20.35
CA PRO A 306 -5.28 12.83 -19.92
C PRO A 306 -5.57 11.62 -19.06
N GLY A 307 -6.30 11.84 -17.96
CA GLY A 307 -6.78 10.80 -17.07
C GLY A 307 -5.64 10.04 -16.40
N ARG A 308 -4.48 10.67 -16.22
CA ARG A 308 -3.30 10.03 -15.62
C ARG A 308 -3.66 9.43 -14.27
N ASP A 309 -3.52 8.11 -14.15
CA ASP A 309 -3.70 7.43 -12.88
C ASP A 309 -2.59 7.86 -11.90
N PRO A 310 -2.94 8.39 -10.71
CA PRO A 310 -1.96 8.77 -9.70
C PRO A 310 -1.34 7.55 -8.98
N ARG A 311 -1.86 6.34 -9.20
CA ARG A 311 -1.32 5.10 -8.61
C ARG A 311 -0.03 4.69 -9.32
N PRO A 312 0.90 4.02 -8.61
CA PRO A 312 2.10 3.48 -9.24
C PRO A 312 1.76 2.38 -10.25
N ALA A 313 2.67 2.14 -11.20
CA ALA A 313 2.55 1.02 -12.13
C ALA A 313 2.73 -0.30 -11.38
N PHE A 314 1.93 -1.31 -11.73
CA PHE A 314 2.04 -2.62 -11.11
C PHE A 314 3.33 -3.31 -11.54
N THR A 315 4.14 -3.67 -10.55
CA THR A 315 5.40 -4.40 -10.72
C THR A 315 5.40 -5.56 -9.75
N THR A 316 5.75 -6.76 -10.22
CA THR A 316 5.93 -7.91 -9.36
C THR A 316 7.40 -8.10 -9.07
N ALA A 317 7.75 -8.30 -7.81
CA ALA A 317 9.10 -8.69 -7.42
C ALA A 317 9.42 -10.03 -8.09
N ARG A 318 10.42 -10.04 -8.96
CA ARG A 318 11.01 -11.28 -9.46
C ARG A 318 12.05 -11.69 -8.44
N PHE A 319 11.64 -12.52 -7.48
CA PHE A 319 12.60 -13.17 -6.59
C PHE A 319 13.59 -13.99 -7.44
N THR A 320 14.87 -13.88 -7.13
CA THR A 320 15.91 -14.62 -7.85
C THR A 320 15.71 -16.12 -7.65
N ASP A 321 15.59 -16.87 -8.74
CA ASP A 321 15.41 -18.33 -8.72
C ASP A 321 16.52 -18.99 -7.88
N GLY A 322 16.12 -19.81 -6.90
CA GLY A 322 17.02 -20.60 -6.05
C GLY A 322 17.41 -20.00 -4.70
N VAL A 323 16.86 -18.83 -4.31
CA VAL A 323 17.04 -18.24 -2.98
C VAL A 323 15.74 -18.36 -2.18
N GLU A 324 15.54 -19.49 -1.50
CA GLU A 324 14.30 -19.78 -0.75
C GLU A 324 14.52 -19.81 0.77
N THR A 325 15.77 -19.99 1.21
CA THR A 325 16.11 -20.11 2.63
C THR A 325 17.19 -19.13 3.05
N LEU A 326 17.25 -18.85 4.36
CA LEU A 326 18.30 -18.00 4.95
C LEU A 326 19.72 -18.53 4.65
N SER A 327 19.86 -19.83 4.43
CA SER A 327 21.14 -20.48 4.11
C SER A 327 21.61 -20.20 2.68
N ASP A 328 20.70 -19.82 1.79
CA ASP A 328 21.01 -19.51 0.39
C ASP A 328 21.55 -18.08 0.23
N LEU A 329 21.33 -17.22 1.24
CA LEU A 329 21.77 -15.83 1.21
C LEU A 329 23.26 -15.67 1.46
N ARG A 330 23.87 -14.80 0.66
CA ARG A 330 25.25 -14.35 0.83
C ARG A 330 25.30 -12.82 0.87
N PRO A 331 26.11 -12.22 1.75
CA PRO A 331 26.44 -10.81 1.65
C PRO A 331 26.90 -10.43 0.23
N GLY A 332 26.42 -9.31 -0.28
CA GLY A 332 26.69 -8.83 -1.65
C GLY A 332 25.63 -9.19 -2.69
N MET A 333 24.66 -10.05 -2.35
CA MET A 333 23.55 -10.35 -3.26
C MET A 333 22.64 -9.14 -3.43
N VAL A 334 22.28 -8.85 -4.67
CA VAL A 334 21.25 -7.88 -5.01
C VAL A 334 19.98 -8.65 -5.32
N LEU A 335 18.93 -8.42 -4.54
CA LEU A 335 17.66 -9.13 -4.62
C LEU A 335 16.51 -8.13 -4.73
N GLU A 336 15.43 -8.51 -5.40
CA GLU A 336 14.16 -7.79 -5.28
C GLU A 336 13.41 -8.28 -4.05
N GLY A 337 12.85 -7.36 -3.28
CA GLY A 337 12.04 -7.66 -2.12
C GLY A 337 10.85 -6.72 -2.01
N GLN A 338 9.85 -7.12 -1.23
CA GLN A 338 8.67 -6.32 -0.95
C GLN A 338 8.73 -5.74 0.46
N VAL A 339 8.49 -4.44 0.60
CA VAL A 339 8.42 -3.79 1.91
C VAL A 339 7.20 -4.31 2.67
N THR A 340 7.40 -5.01 3.79
CA THR A 340 6.32 -5.54 4.63
C THR A 340 5.81 -4.49 5.61
N ASN A 341 6.72 -3.68 6.16
CA ASN A 341 6.39 -2.67 7.17
C ASN A 341 7.43 -1.54 7.20
N VAL A 342 7.01 -0.36 7.62
CA VAL A 342 7.87 0.82 7.77
C VAL A 342 7.77 1.35 9.20
N ALA A 343 8.89 1.28 9.92
CA ALA A 343 9.06 1.78 11.29
C ALA A 343 9.85 3.10 11.29
N ALA A 344 9.86 3.82 12.41
CA ALA A 344 10.57 5.10 12.51
C ALA A 344 12.10 4.99 12.30
N PHE A 345 12.68 3.79 12.49
CA PHE A 345 14.11 3.55 12.37
C PHE A 345 14.52 2.82 11.07
N GLY A 346 13.56 2.47 10.20
CA GLY A 346 13.85 1.72 8.98
C GLY A 346 12.65 1.01 8.38
N ALA A 347 12.91 0.17 7.37
CA ALA A 347 11.90 -0.61 6.68
C ALA A 347 12.22 -2.12 6.77
N PHE A 348 11.18 -2.91 6.98
CA PHE A 348 11.23 -4.37 6.92
C PHE A 348 10.86 -4.81 5.51
N ILE A 349 11.68 -5.68 4.92
CA ILE A 349 11.60 -6.06 3.51
C ILE A 349 11.68 -7.58 3.44
N ASP A 350 10.68 -8.19 2.84
CA ASP A 350 10.67 -9.62 2.52
C ASP A 350 11.38 -9.84 1.19
N ILE A 351 12.45 -10.62 1.22
CA ILE A 351 13.25 -11.01 0.04
C ILE A 351 13.01 -12.49 -0.35
N GLY A 352 11.95 -13.12 0.19
CA GLY A 352 11.54 -14.47 -0.19
C GLY A 352 12.13 -15.61 0.64
N VAL A 353 12.89 -15.31 1.71
CA VAL A 353 13.55 -16.33 2.56
C VAL A 353 12.84 -16.64 3.88
N HIS A 354 11.55 -16.28 3.98
CA HIS A 354 10.71 -16.48 5.17
C HIS A 354 11.14 -15.70 6.42
N GLN A 355 12.05 -14.74 6.27
CA GLN A 355 12.53 -13.86 7.32
C GLN A 355 12.73 -12.46 6.75
N ASP A 356 12.03 -11.48 7.30
CA ASP A 356 12.18 -10.08 6.88
C ASP A 356 13.59 -9.60 7.20
N GLY A 357 14.20 -8.93 6.22
CA GLY A 357 15.40 -8.16 6.42
C GLY A 357 15.09 -6.72 6.82
N LEU A 358 15.97 -6.13 7.61
CA LEU A 358 15.84 -4.74 8.04
C LEU A 358 16.77 -3.85 7.22
N ALA A 359 16.19 -2.88 6.53
CA ALA A 359 16.91 -1.74 6.00
C ALA A 359 16.80 -0.57 6.99
N HIS A 360 17.92 -0.20 7.61
CA HIS A 360 17.96 0.94 8.54
C HIS A 360 17.69 2.26 7.81
N ILE A 361 17.18 3.29 8.49
CA ILE A 361 16.84 4.60 7.89
C ILE A 361 17.97 5.20 7.05
N SER A 362 19.22 5.04 7.49
CA SER A 362 20.41 5.52 6.78
C SER A 362 20.75 4.73 5.50
N ALA A 363 20.20 3.53 5.36
CA ALA A 363 20.39 2.63 4.23
C ALA A 363 19.24 2.70 3.21
N LEU A 364 18.22 3.54 3.44
CA LEU A 364 17.07 3.70 2.54
C LEU A 364 17.37 4.60 1.34
N SER A 365 18.28 5.57 1.46
CA SER A 365 18.61 6.51 0.39
C SER A 365 20.03 7.05 0.52
N THR A 366 20.60 7.51 -0.59
CA THR A 366 21.87 8.26 -0.62
C THR A 366 21.73 9.68 -0.05
N ARG A 367 20.50 10.19 0.05
CA ARG A 367 20.18 11.49 0.67
C ARG A 367 19.75 11.31 2.13
N PHE A 368 19.84 12.38 2.92
CA PHE A 368 19.35 12.35 4.30
C PHE A 368 17.82 12.14 4.32
N VAL A 369 17.39 11.12 5.07
CA VAL A 369 15.98 10.75 5.24
C VAL A 369 15.57 11.07 6.68
N ALA A 370 14.60 11.96 6.85
CA ALA A 370 14.04 12.29 8.17
C ALA A 370 12.99 11.27 8.62
N ASP A 371 12.12 10.83 7.69
CA ASP A 371 11.12 9.78 7.92
C ASP A 371 11.24 8.70 6.83
N PRO A 372 11.44 7.41 7.20
CA PRO A 372 11.42 6.29 6.26
C PRO A 372 10.22 6.25 5.32
N ARG A 373 9.06 6.76 5.76
CA ARG A 373 7.79 6.76 4.99
C ARG A 373 7.80 7.68 3.77
N ASP A 374 8.75 8.61 3.72
CA ASP A 374 8.94 9.49 2.56
C ASP A 374 9.65 8.75 1.41
N VAL A 375 10.36 7.67 1.72
CA VAL A 375 11.17 6.92 0.74
C VAL A 375 10.51 5.61 0.34
N VAL A 376 9.92 4.90 1.30
CA VAL A 376 9.31 3.58 1.07
C VAL A 376 7.98 3.44 1.77
N LYS A 377 7.08 2.67 1.16
CA LYS A 377 5.76 2.36 1.69
C LYS A 377 5.56 0.84 1.78
N PRO A 378 4.76 0.35 2.75
CA PRO A 378 4.38 -1.05 2.77
C PRO A 378 3.74 -1.47 1.44
N GLY A 379 4.24 -2.55 0.86
CA GLY A 379 3.84 -3.08 -0.45
C GLY A 379 4.77 -2.71 -1.60
N ASP A 380 5.68 -1.74 -1.42
CA ASP A 380 6.62 -1.34 -2.48
C ASP A 380 7.59 -2.49 -2.80
N VAL A 381 7.80 -2.74 -4.10
CA VAL A 381 8.85 -3.64 -4.58
C VAL A 381 10.13 -2.82 -4.73
N VAL A 382 11.17 -3.22 -4.00
CA VAL A 382 12.45 -2.52 -3.92
C VAL A 382 13.60 -3.48 -4.21
N THR A 383 14.61 -2.99 -4.91
CA THR A 383 15.87 -3.71 -5.09
C THR A 383 16.77 -3.43 -3.88
N VAL A 384 17.25 -4.48 -3.24
CA VAL A 384 18.05 -4.40 -2.01
C VAL A 384 19.35 -5.17 -2.13
N LEU A 385 20.40 -4.63 -1.52
CA LEU A 385 21.68 -5.28 -1.31
C LEU A 385 21.68 -5.97 0.06
N VAL A 386 22.07 -7.24 0.10
CA VAL A 386 22.27 -7.99 1.34
C VAL A 386 23.62 -7.58 1.95
N LEU A 387 23.61 -6.86 3.07
CA LEU A 387 24.83 -6.43 3.74
C LEU A 387 25.38 -7.51 4.67
N GLU A 388 24.52 -8.12 5.47
CA GLU A 388 24.90 -9.12 6.48
C GLU A 388 23.78 -10.14 6.67
N VAL A 389 24.17 -11.40 6.85
CA VAL A 389 23.26 -12.51 7.15
C VAL A 389 23.74 -13.20 8.42
N ASP A 390 22.99 -13.04 9.50
CA ASP A 390 23.23 -13.77 10.75
C ASP A 390 22.28 -14.97 10.84
N GLN A 391 22.81 -16.15 10.51
CA GLN A 391 22.04 -17.40 10.55
C GLN A 391 21.67 -17.83 11.98
N THR A 392 22.48 -17.47 12.98
CA THR A 392 22.25 -17.87 14.37
C THR A 392 21.10 -17.07 14.97
N ARG A 393 21.06 -15.77 14.69
CA ARG A 393 20.04 -14.83 15.18
C ARG A 393 18.86 -14.66 14.23
N LYS A 394 18.89 -15.31 13.05
CA LYS A 394 17.89 -15.17 11.98
C LYS A 394 17.65 -13.71 11.59
N ARG A 395 18.73 -12.95 11.40
CA ARG A 395 18.68 -11.53 11.03
C ARG A 395 19.35 -11.30 9.69
N ILE A 396 18.73 -10.45 8.88
CA ILE A 396 19.25 -10.04 7.58
C ILE A 396 19.31 -8.51 7.61
N SER A 397 20.48 -7.96 7.32
CA SER A 397 20.67 -6.53 7.17
C SER A 397 20.66 -6.19 5.69
N LEU A 398 19.80 -5.26 5.30
CA LEU A 398 19.58 -4.86 3.90
C LEU A 398 19.92 -3.39 3.68
N SER A 399 20.26 -3.02 2.45
CA SER A 399 20.39 -1.64 2.01
C SER A 399 19.67 -1.43 0.68
N LEU A 400 19.00 -0.29 0.51
CA LEU A 400 18.48 0.15 -0.79
C LEU A 400 19.55 0.89 -1.60
N ARG A 401 20.71 1.18 -0.99
CA ARG A 401 21.86 1.76 -1.67
C ARG A 401 22.71 0.62 -2.21
N LEU A 402 22.69 0.45 -3.52
CA LEU A 402 23.41 -0.64 -4.19
C LEU A 402 24.94 -0.46 -4.17
N ASP A 403 25.42 0.75 -3.88
CA ASP A 403 26.84 1.10 -3.82
C ASP A 403 27.45 0.95 -2.41
N ASP A 404 26.70 0.43 -1.43
CA ASP A 404 27.21 0.28 -0.06
C ASP A 404 28.27 -0.81 0.04
N GLU A 405 29.41 -0.49 0.65
CA GLU A 405 30.50 -1.44 0.90
C GLU A 405 30.07 -2.51 1.93
N LEU A 406 30.41 -3.76 1.66
CA LEU A 406 30.11 -4.87 2.55
C LEU A 406 30.99 -4.79 3.82
N PRO A 407 30.47 -5.19 4.99
CA PRO A 407 31.26 -5.26 6.22
C PRO A 407 32.41 -6.28 6.06
N GLY A 408 33.60 -5.82 5.66
CA GLY A 408 34.77 -6.67 5.44
C GLY A 408 35.85 -6.08 4.53
N ASP A 409 35.52 -5.12 3.65
CA ASP A 409 36.48 -4.57 2.68
C ASP A 409 37.40 -3.47 3.23
N SER A 410 37.17 -2.99 4.46
CA SER A 410 37.93 -1.91 5.10
C SER A 410 39.04 -2.40 6.06
N ALA A 411 39.57 -3.61 5.83
CA ALA A 411 40.76 -4.12 6.53
C ALA A 411 41.97 -4.28 5.58
N GLY A 412 42.32 -3.23 4.82
CA GLY A 412 43.40 -3.36 3.83
C GLY A 412 43.91 -2.08 3.17
N ALA A 413 43.86 -0.91 3.81
CA ALA A 413 44.45 0.30 3.24
C ALA A 413 44.89 1.32 4.31
N GLY A 414 45.82 0.94 5.17
CA GLY A 414 46.54 1.85 6.07
C GLY A 414 47.96 2.09 5.59
N GLY A 415 48.11 2.90 4.53
CA GLY A 415 49.40 3.27 3.95
C GLY A 415 50.25 4.17 4.86
N THR A 416 51.53 3.81 4.92
CA THR A 416 52.71 4.57 5.35
C THR A 416 52.78 6.03 4.86
N GLU A 417 53.21 6.91 5.78
CA GLU A 417 53.91 8.22 5.67
C GLU A 417 53.28 9.19 6.70
N GLY A 418 53.97 9.88 7.61
CA GLY A 418 55.37 10.25 7.73
C GLY A 418 55.38 11.67 8.32
N ARG A 419 55.71 11.84 9.61
CA ARG A 419 56.06 13.17 10.15
C ARG A 419 57.16 13.07 11.21
N ARG A 420 58.39 13.30 10.75
CA ARG A 420 59.55 13.64 11.58
C ARG A 420 59.48 15.13 11.95
N ARG A 421 59.61 15.46 13.24
CA ARG A 421 60.66 16.33 13.82
C ARG A 421 60.24 16.85 15.20
N GLY A 422 61.13 16.69 16.18
CA GLY A 422 61.04 17.40 17.45
C GLY A 422 61.72 16.66 18.60
N ALA A 423 63.04 16.49 18.54
CA ALA A 423 63.83 16.01 19.66
C ALA A 423 63.83 17.01 20.82
N ARG A 424 63.65 16.54 22.06
CA ARG A 424 64.37 17.06 23.24
C ARG A 424 64.46 16.01 24.34
N SER A 425 65.70 15.83 24.76
CA SER A 425 66.26 14.91 25.74
C SER A 425 65.98 15.32 27.19
N GLY A 426 66.07 14.36 28.13
CA GLY A 426 66.16 14.59 29.59
C GLY A 426 65.33 13.58 30.39
N ASP A 427 65.84 12.39 30.70
CA ASP A 427 66.68 12.04 31.86
C ASP A 427 65.88 11.78 33.17
N ARG A 428 66.00 10.52 33.67
CA ARG A 428 65.85 10.01 35.07
C ARG A 428 64.55 10.37 35.83
N ASN A 429 63.93 9.53 36.65
CA ASN A 429 64.50 8.64 37.65
C ASN A 429 63.41 7.73 38.27
N GLN A 430 63.86 6.58 38.78
CA GLN A 430 63.39 5.72 39.90
C GLN A 430 62.06 6.10 40.61
N GLY A 431 61.12 5.17 40.78
CA GLY A 431 61.11 4.18 41.89
C GLY A 431 60.03 4.63 42.88
N GLY A 432 59.09 3.83 43.37
CA GLY A 432 59.15 2.45 43.86
C GLY A 432 58.16 2.37 45.05
N GLY A 433 57.63 1.18 45.30
CA GLY A 433 57.04 0.79 46.59
C GLY A 433 55.52 0.95 46.74
N SER A 434 54.73 -0.14 46.86
CA SER A 434 54.51 -0.92 48.11
C SER A 434 53.64 -0.15 49.11
N ARG A 435 52.55 -0.64 49.73
CA ARG A 435 51.99 -1.98 49.93
C ARG A 435 50.65 -1.81 50.69
N ARG A 436 49.77 -2.81 50.54
CA ARG A 436 48.90 -3.48 51.56
C ARG A 436 48.11 -2.61 52.55
N GLY A 437 46.79 -2.79 52.61
CA GLY A 437 46.13 -3.83 53.40
C GLY A 437 45.27 -3.10 54.45
N ASP A 438 44.21 -3.61 55.05
CA ASP A 438 43.56 -4.91 55.09
C ASP A 438 42.12 -4.63 55.60
N ARG A 439 41.26 -5.64 55.46
CA ARG A 439 39.96 -5.90 56.10
C ARG A 439 39.57 -5.00 57.30
N ASN A 440 38.27 -4.71 57.46
CA ASN A 440 37.36 -5.66 58.12
C ASN A 440 35.91 -5.15 58.22
N GLN A 441 35.04 -6.14 58.32
CA GLN A 441 33.60 -6.20 58.47
C GLN A 441 33.00 -5.36 59.59
N GLY A 442 31.69 -5.12 59.46
CA GLY A 442 30.79 -5.50 60.56
C GLY A 442 29.66 -4.53 60.89
N GLY A 443 28.47 -4.82 60.37
CA GLY A 443 27.28 -5.06 61.21
C GLY A 443 26.49 -3.86 61.74
N GLY A 444 25.16 -3.98 61.67
CA GLY A 444 24.28 -3.31 62.63
C GLY A 444 22.90 -2.88 62.11
N SER A 445 21.98 -3.83 61.93
CA SER A 445 20.54 -3.57 61.83
C SER A 445 19.82 -3.90 63.15
N ARG A 446 19.10 -2.93 63.74
CA ARG A 446 18.04 -3.09 64.76
C ARG A 446 16.96 -2.03 64.45
N ARG A 447 15.75 -2.38 64.03
CA ARG A 447 14.55 -2.90 64.76
C ARG A 447 13.81 -1.87 65.62
N GLY A 448 12.50 -1.76 65.33
CA GLY A 448 11.42 -1.33 66.23
C GLY A 448 10.99 0.13 66.01
N ASN A 449 9.73 0.54 66.07
CA ASN A 449 8.45 -0.10 66.38
C ASN A 449 7.34 0.97 66.13
N GLY A 450 6.07 0.58 66.04
CA GLY A 450 4.96 1.46 66.47
C GLY A 450 3.95 1.91 65.40
N LYS A 451 2.75 1.34 65.48
CA LYS A 451 1.48 1.88 64.94
C LYS A 451 1.03 3.07 65.80
N ASP A 452 0.41 4.09 65.20
CA ASP A 452 -0.89 4.58 65.71
C ASP A 452 -1.68 5.46 64.73
N ARG A 453 -2.98 5.55 65.02
CA ARG A 453 -4.10 6.15 64.28
C ARG A 453 -4.14 7.70 64.33
N GLY A 454 -4.86 8.32 63.39
CA GLY A 454 -5.56 9.59 63.63
C GLY A 454 -5.63 10.49 62.41
N GLY A 455 -6.83 10.99 62.08
CA GLY A 455 -7.10 11.71 60.83
C GLY A 455 -6.68 13.18 60.84
N GLY A 456 -6.84 13.83 59.68
CA GLY A 456 -6.65 15.27 59.57
C GLY A 456 -6.36 15.76 58.16
N THR A 457 -7.38 16.37 57.55
CA THR A 457 -7.29 17.50 56.61
C THR A 457 -6.37 17.38 55.38
N ARG A 458 -7.01 17.20 54.21
CA ARG A 458 -6.44 17.49 52.89
C ARG A 458 -6.18 18.99 52.79
N THR A 459 -4.91 19.35 52.71
CA THR A 459 -4.44 20.63 52.14
C THR A 459 -3.67 20.29 50.88
N GLU A 460 -3.98 21.00 49.80
CA GLU A 460 -3.46 20.80 48.45
C GLU A 460 -1.93 20.90 48.41
N SER A 461 -1.30 19.91 47.78
CA SER A 461 0.02 20.04 47.19
C SER A 461 -0.07 19.50 45.76
N ALA A 462 0.16 20.38 44.79
CA ALA A 462 0.15 20.06 43.37
C ALA A 462 1.30 19.08 43.03
N PRO A 463 1.06 18.04 42.22
CA PRO A 463 2.14 17.31 41.59
C PRO A 463 2.42 17.81 40.16
N ALA A 464 3.69 17.75 39.81
CA ALA A 464 4.35 18.19 38.60
C ALA A 464 3.57 17.97 37.30
N SER A 465 3.53 19.03 36.48
CA SER A 465 3.01 19.06 35.13
C SER A 465 3.82 18.15 34.21
N GLY A 466 3.23 17.02 33.80
CA GLY A 466 3.75 16.18 32.72
C GLY A 466 3.44 16.77 31.34
N ALA A 467 4.23 16.39 30.34
CA ALA A 467 4.17 16.86 28.94
C ALA A 467 2.77 16.79 28.30
N MET A 468 1.88 15.93 28.81
CA MET A 468 0.50 15.81 28.36
C MET A 468 -0.39 16.99 28.79
N ALA A 469 -0.15 17.58 29.96
CA ALA A 469 -0.89 18.76 30.42
C ALA A 469 -0.54 20.01 29.61
N ASP A 470 0.71 20.11 29.15
CA ASP A 470 1.15 21.19 28.26
C ASP A 470 0.66 21.00 26.82
N ALA A 471 0.49 19.75 26.37
CA ALA A 471 -0.15 19.45 25.09
C ALA A 471 -1.63 19.84 25.08
N LEU A 472 -2.35 19.61 26.18
CA LEU A 472 -3.78 19.96 26.31
C LEU A 472 -4.02 21.46 26.39
N ARG A 473 -3.16 22.22 27.08
CA ARG A 473 -3.20 23.69 27.05
C ARG A 473 -2.89 24.27 25.68
N ARG A 474 -1.92 23.69 24.95
CA ARG A 474 -1.62 24.11 23.56
C ARG A 474 -2.74 23.79 22.58
N ALA A 475 -3.56 22.80 22.87
CA ALA A 475 -4.75 22.45 22.09
C ALA A 475 -6.01 23.25 22.51
N GLY A 476 -5.91 24.19 23.46
CA GLY A 476 -7.04 25.00 23.93
C GLY A 476 -8.08 24.22 24.74
N LEU A 477 -7.70 23.07 25.29
CA LEU A 477 -8.59 22.12 25.98
C LEU A 477 -8.16 21.85 27.43
N GLY A 478 -7.39 22.76 28.04
CA GLY A 478 -6.85 22.62 29.39
C GLY A 478 -7.13 23.83 30.27
#